data_AF-A0A8B8M0Z7-F1
#
_entry.id   AF-A0A8B8M0Z7-F1
#
_cell.length_a   1.000
_cell.length_b   1.000
_cell.length_c   1.000
_cell.angle_alpha   90.00
_cell.angle_beta   90.00
_cell.angle_gamma   90.00
#
_symmetry.space_group_name_H-M   'P 1'
#
loop_
_entity.id
_entity.type
_entity.pdbx_description
1 polymer ?
#
loop_
_entity_poly.entity_id
_entity_poly.type
_entity_poly.pdbx_seq_one_letter_code
_entity_poly.pdbx_strand_id
1 'polypeptide(L)'
;MAKEEEEHEKSSSNTTKRKRGEEEEGLIPGLPDHIAQLCLSAINPSLLYRISHSCRRLIYSQSFPPFFSLYAILSPLQTQTQTQTQTQTQTQTQTQNQPNPIQFHNFDPISSTWRTLPHPHPPLHHLLLRHPSFLSRNLSIQSISVAGNLVLLAATTHNLFPALQRPLIFNPLAQSWSFGPSLSTPRRWCALGSSRGSLYVASGIGTQFSIDVARSLEKWDLRRGNDAVWEKKMDLKDARFTREAIDAVGWRGKLCMVNVKGDAAKDGAVYDVNGDFWTEMPEGMLCGWRGPVAAMDEDVMYVVDEVKGVLRRYVPEQDSWEEVVESQRFKGAEKLVAERGRLCVVSASGISVVDVVAAAPRISVVELPEGFEAVAVHVLPRMPVTDFDFSV
;
A
#
# COMPACT_ATOMS: atom_id res chain seq x y z
N MET A 1 86.72 14.74 -2.35
CA MET A 1 85.89 15.94 -2.56
C MET A 1 85.16 15.75 -3.88
N ALA A 2 83.81 15.73 -3.82
CA ALA A 2 82.82 16.06 -4.87
C ALA A 2 83.00 15.47 -6.29
N LYS A 3 81.97 15.00 -7.02
CA LYS A 3 80.51 14.82 -6.87
C LYS A 3 80.08 14.20 -8.22
N GLU A 4 79.02 13.38 -8.22
CA GLU A 4 77.89 13.31 -9.20
C GLU A 4 78.22 13.25 -10.72
N GLU A 5 77.57 12.47 -11.59
CA GLU A 5 76.24 11.86 -11.61
C GLU A 5 76.11 10.97 -12.89
N GLU A 6 75.09 10.10 -12.88
CA GLU A 6 74.32 9.49 -13.99
C GLU A 6 74.99 8.83 -15.23
N GLU A 7 74.67 7.56 -15.50
CA GLU A 7 73.52 7.23 -16.37
C GLU A 7 73.19 5.72 -16.39
N HIS A 8 71.88 5.46 -16.48
CA HIS A 8 71.20 4.17 -16.58
C HIS A 8 71.19 3.64 -18.01
N GLU A 9 71.45 2.35 -18.22
CA GLU A 9 70.80 1.61 -19.31
C GLU A 9 70.75 0.11 -18.99
N LYS A 10 69.54 -0.43 -18.79
CA LYS A 10 69.19 -1.81 -19.17
C LYS A 10 67.69 -2.09 -19.08
N SER A 11 67.11 -2.22 -20.27
CA SER A 11 66.36 -3.40 -20.72
C SER A 11 65.06 -3.73 -19.98
N SER A 12 63.96 -3.20 -20.53
CA SER A 12 62.85 -3.97 -21.10
C SER A 12 62.69 -5.42 -20.61
N SER A 13 61.60 -5.68 -19.88
CA SER A 13 60.90 -6.96 -19.98
C SER A 13 59.39 -6.70 -20.09
N ASN A 14 58.83 -7.21 -21.18
CA ASN A 14 57.44 -7.10 -21.60
C ASN A 14 56.49 -7.75 -20.57
N THR A 15 55.64 -6.96 -19.92
CA THR A 15 54.38 -7.46 -19.38
C THR A 15 53.26 -7.05 -20.32
N THR A 16 52.85 -7.99 -21.16
CA THR A 16 51.72 -7.90 -22.08
C THR A 16 50.44 -7.64 -21.27
N LYS A 17 50.02 -6.37 -21.19
CA LYS A 17 48.68 -5.96 -20.78
C LYS A 17 47.67 -6.61 -21.74
N ARG A 18 47.09 -7.74 -21.34
CA ARG A 18 45.80 -8.21 -21.86
C ARG A 18 44.75 -7.17 -21.49
N LYS A 19 44.57 -6.15 -22.33
CA LYS A 19 43.29 -5.43 -22.43
C LYS A 19 42.28 -6.43 -22.98
N ARG A 20 41.64 -7.20 -22.10
CA ARG A 20 40.39 -7.88 -22.42
C ARG A 20 39.38 -6.74 -22.55
N GLY A 21 38.95 -6.46 -23.78
CA GLY A 21 37.80 -5.59 -23.99
C GLY A 21 36.65 -6.19 -23.19
N GLU A 22 36.07 -5.39 -22.30
CA GLU A 22 34.73 -5.64 -21.80
C GLU A 22 33.82 -5.52 -23.04
N GLU A 23 33.70 -6.61 -23.80
CA GLU A 23 32.51 -6.81 -24.63
C GLU A 23 31.35 -6.70 -23.64
N GLU A 24 30.54 -5.66 -23.77
CA GLU A 24 29.27 -5.55 -23.06
C GLU A 24 28.53 -6.88 -23.28
N GLU A 25 28.50 -7.75 -22.27
CA GLU A 25 27.75 -9.00 -22.31
C GLU A 25 26.28 -8.63 -22.49
N GLY A 26 25.83 -8.61 -23.75
CA GLY A 26 24.46 -8.31 -24.13
C GLY A 26 23.48 -9.18 -23.35
N LEU A 27 22.29 -8.64 -23.05
CA LEU A 27 21.33 -9.26 -22.12
C LEU A 27 20.95 -10.69 -22.50
N ILE A 28 20.87 -10.96 -23.81
CA ILE A 28 20.72 -12.29 -24.40
C ILE A 28 21.71 -12.38 -25.58
N PRO A 29 22.61 -13.39 -25.62
CA PRO A 29 23.56 -13.53 -26.72
C PRO A 29 22.86 -13.60 -28.09
N GLY A 30 23.29 -12.76 -29.03
CA GLY A 30 22.76 -12.73 -30.40
C GLY A 30 21.45 -11.95 -30.58
N LEU A 31 20.94 -11.29 -29.53
CA LEU A 31 19.72 -10.48 -29.61
C LEU A 31 20.01 -9.02 -29.25
N PRO A 32 19.45 -8.03 -29.98
CA PRO A 32 19.54 -6.63 -29.58
C PRO A 32 18.92 -6.38 -28.20
N ASP A 33 19.55 -5.53 -27.39
CA ASP A 33 19.14 -5.31 -26.00
C ASP A 33 17.67 -4.89 -25.86
N HIS A 34 17.15 -4.04 -26.74
CA HIS A 34 15.74 -3.62 -26.68
C HIS A 34 14.75 -4.78 -26.86
N ILE A 35 15.07 -5.79 -27.68
CA ILE A 35 14.23 -6.99 -27.83
C ILE A 35 14.47 -7.94 -26.65
N ALA A 36 15.72 -8.08 -26.20
CA ALA A 36 16.05 -8.88 -25.02
C ALA A 36 15.29 -8.38 -23.78
N GLN A 37 15.19 -7.07 -23.60
CA GLN A 37 14.42 -6.45 -22.51
C GLN A 37 12.94 -6.80 -22.59
N LEU A 38 12.32 -6.72 -23.77
CA LEU A 38 10.92 -7.10 -23.97
C LEU A 38 10.69 -8.59 -23.62
N CYS A 39 11.56 -9.47 -24.10
CA CYS A 39 11.48 -10.91 -23.79
C CYS A 39 11.64 -11.20 -22.30
N LEU A 40 12.65 -10.60 -21.66
CA LEU A 40 12.91 -10.80 -20.24
C LEU A 40 11.82 -10.18 -19.37
N SER A 41 11.21 -9.07 -19.79
CA SER A 41 10.12 -8.42 -19.04
C SER A 41 8.86 -9.27 -18.87
N ALA A 42 8.67 -10.27 -19.74
CA ALA A 42 7.57 -11.23 -19.63
C ALA A 42 7.84 -12.34 -18.59
N ILE A 43 9.07 -12.47 -18.12
CA ILE A 43 9.48 -13.50 -17.16
C ILE A 43 9.31 -12.96 -15.73
N ASN A 44 8.90 -13.83 -14.81
CA ASN A 44 8.81 -13.47 -13.40
C ASN A 44 10.18 -12.94 -12.88
N PRO A 45 10.24 -11.74 -12.28
CA PRO A 45 11.50 -11.14 -11.81
C PRO A 45 12.29 -12.03 -10.85
N SER A 46 11.63 -12.85 -10.02
CA SER A 46 12.30 -13.80 -9.12
C SER A 46 13.06 -14.90 -9.86
N LEU A 47 12.61 -15.26 -11.08
CA LEU A 47 13.32 -16.19 -11.95
C LEU A 47 14.48 -15.50 -12.64
N LEU A 48 14.25 -14.30 -13.20
CA LEU A 48 15.30 -13.49 -13.84
C LEU A 48 16.48 -13.24 -12.90
N TYR A 49 16.20 -12.97 -11.62
CA TYR A 49 17.23 -12.74 -10.61
C TYR A 49 18.17 -13.95 -10.44
N ARG A 50 17.71 -15.17 -10.76
CA ARG A 50 18.51 -16.40 -10.65
C ARG A 50 19.36 -16.71 -11.88
N ILE A 51 19.10 -16.09 -13.03
CA ILE A 51 19.72 -16.47 -14.32
C ILE A 51 21.17 -15.99 -14.43
N SER A 52 21.40 -14.67 -14.42
CA SER A 52 22.72 -14.09 -14.64
C SER A 52 22.86 -12.73 -13.95
N HIS A 53 24.09 -12.25 -13.82
CA HIS A 53 24.37 -10.92 -13.27
C HIS A 53 23.76 -9.80 -14.13
N SER A 54 23.81 -9.92 -15.46
CA SER A 54 23.18 -8.97 -16.39
C SER A 54 21.65 -8.95 -16.25
N CYS A 55 21.01 -10.11 -16.03
CA CYS A 55 19.58 -10.17 -15.73
C CYS A 55 19.23 -9.50 -14.38
N ARG A 56 20.07 -9.68 -13.34
CA ARG A 56 19.90 -8.96 -12.07
C ARG A 56 19.99 -7.46 -12.30
N ARG A 57 21.04 -6.98 -12.97
CA ARG A 57 21.19 -5.55 -13.31
C ARG A 57 19.99 -5.02 -14.08
N LEU A 58 19.46 -5.79 -15.03
CA LEU A 58 18.28 -5.41 -15.80
C LEU A 58 17.06 -5.20 -14.90
N ILE A 59 16.75 -6.12 -13.99
CA ILE A 59 15.58 -6.02 -13.09
C ILE A 59 15.58 -4.70 -12.29
N TYR A 60 16.77 -4.22 -11.91
CA TYR A 60 16.93 -2.98 -11.15
C TYR A 60 17.15 -1.74 -12.02
N SER A 61 17.22 -1.89 -13.34
CA SER A 61 17.33 -0.78 -14.29
C SER A 61 15.99 -0.05 -14.46
N GLN A 62 16.05 1.25 -14.75
CA GLN A 62 14.87 2.05 -15.12
C GLN A 62 14.19 1.58 -16.41
N SER A 63 14.90 0.80 -17.25
CA SER A 63 14.38 0.25 -18.51
C SER A 63 13.48 -0.97 -18.30
N PHE A 64 13.57 -1.66 -17.16
CA PHE A 64 12.74 -2.81 -16.87
C PHE A 64 11.38 -2.34 -16.36
N PRO A 65 10.26 -2.87 -16.87
CA PRO A 65 8.95 -2.41 -16.45
C PRO A 65 8.77 -2.64 -14.95
N PRO A 66 8.21 -1.66 -14.22
CA PRO A 66 8.03 -1.80 -12.79
C PRO A 66 7.12 -2.99 -12.51
N PHE A 67 7.67 -3.98 -11.82
CA PHE A 67 6.88 -5.01 -11.18
C PHE A 67 6.40 -4.49 -9.82
N PHE A 68 5.40 -5.17 -9.28
CA PHE A 68 4.72 -4.71 -8.08
C PHE A 68 5.40 -5.24 -6.82
N SER A 69 5.30 -4.44 -5.77
CA SER A 69 5.84 -4.72 -4.46
C SER A 69 4.79 -4.37 -3.41
N LEU A 70 4.91 -4.98 -2.24
CA LEU A 70 3.98 -4.79 -1.15
C LEU A 70 4.44 -3.58 -0.32
N TYR A 71 3.53 -2.65 -0.08
CA TYR A 71 3.73 -1.50 0.79
C TYR A 71 2.87 -1.69 2.03
N ALA A 72 3.42 -1.35 3.19
CA ALA A 72 2.72 -1.49 4.45
C ALA A 72 2.83 -0.21 5.28
N ILE A 73 1.71 0.17 5.88
CA ILE A 73 1.66 1.14 6.96
C ILE A 73 1.75 0.34 8.25
N LEU A 74 2.82 0.54 9.01
CA LEU A 74 3.14 -0.25 10.19
C LEU A 74 3.03 0.60 11.45
N SER A 75 2.61 -0.04 12.55
CA SER A 75 2.63 0.54 13.89
C SER A 75 3.46 -0.34 14.82
N PRO A 76 4.28 0.23 15.71
CA PRO A 76 5.02 -0.57 16.70
C PRO A 76 4.06 -1.29 17.66
N LEU A 77 4.33 -2.56 17.94
CA LEU A 77 3.60 -3.37 18.90
C LEU A 77 3.86 -2.81 20.31
N GLN A 78 2.81 -2.56 21.08
CA GLN A 78 2.96 -2.20 22.50
C GLN A 78 3.33 -3.45 23.30
N THR A 79 4.61 -3.61 23.65
CA THR A 79 5.00 -4.56 24.69
C THR A 79 4.50 -4.05 26.04
N GLN A 80 3.51 -4.74 26.63
CA GLN A 80 3.13 -4.57 28.03
C GLN A 80 4.24 -5.11 28.94
N THR A 81 5.37 -4.41 29.03
CA THR A 81 6.41 -4.67 30.02
C THR A 81 6.85 -3.36 30.64
N GLN A 82 5.96 -2.80 31.46
CA GLN A 82 6.34 -1.86 32.51
C GLN A 82 5.69 -2.29 33.84
N THR A 83 6.08 -3.46 34.35
CA THR A 83 6.20 -3.61 35.81
C THR A 83 7.47 -2.89 36.23
N GLN A 84 7.38 -1.57 36.42
CA GLN A 84 8.35 -0.83 37.22
C GLN A 84 7.74 -0.65 38.61
N THR A 85 8.08 -1.58 39.50
CA THR A 85 8.25 -1.27 40.92
C THR A 85 9.35 -0.21 41.02
N GLN A 86 8.97 1.06 41.15
CA GLN A 86 9.86 2.11 41.60
C GLN A 86 9.18 2.92 42.70
N THR A 87 9.37 2.45 43.94
CA THR A 87 9.51 3.33 45.09
C THR A 87 10.77 4.16 44.89
N GLN A 88 10.62 5.43 44.47
CA GLN A 88 11.45 6.54 44.94
C GLN A 88 10.93 7.89 44.42
N THR A 89 10.68 8.76 45.39
CA THR A 89 10.47 10.20 45.25
C THR A 89 11.66 10.87 44.54
N GLN A 90 11.43 11.47 43.37
CA GLN A 90 12.21 12.60 42.88
C GLN A 90 11.45 13.34 41.77
N THR A 91 11.33 14.64 41.96
CA THR A 91 10.77 15.64 41.05
C THR A 91 11.52 15.63 39.71
N GLN A 92 10.88 15.17 38.64
CA GLN A 92 11.32 15.38 37.26
C GLN A 92 10.14 15.71 36.36
N THR A 93 10.34 16.78 35.59
CA THR A 93 9.52 17.32 34.52
C THR A 93 8.91 16.23 33.65
N GLN A 94 7.58 16.29 33.48
CA GLN A 94 6.80 15.52 32.51
C GLN A 94 7.33 15.77 31.09
N THR A 95 8.24 14.93 30.61
CA THR A 95 8.50 14.78 29.18
C THR A 95 7.43 13.86 28.61
N GLN A 96 6.62 14.47 27.75
CA GLN A 96 5.54 13.88 26.97
C GLN A 96 5.91 12.48 26.43
N ASN A 97 5.08 11.49 26.76
CA ASN A 97 4.96 10.22 26.02
C ASN A 97 4.88 10.53 24.52
N GLN A 98 5.98 10.35 23.79
CA GLN A 98 5.95 10.46 22.33
C GLN A 98 5.09 9.30 21.79
N PRO A 99 4.03 9.56 21.01
CA PRO A 99 3.30 8.48 20.36
C PRO A 99 4.25 7.81 19.35
N ASN A 100 4.37 6.48 19.45
CA ASN A 100 5.13 5.67 18.50
C ASN A 100 4.66 5.99 17.07
N PRO A 101 5.50 6.63 16.23
CA PRO A 101 5.05 7.15 14.95
C PRO A 101 4.74 6.01 13.99
N ILE A 102 3.70 6.22 13.18
CA ILE A 102 3.36 5.34 12.06
C ILE A 102 4.52 5.32 11.08
N GLN A 103 4.91 4.12 10.66
CA GLN A 103 5.99 3.91 9.71
C GLN A 103 5.47 3.41 8.37
N PHE A 104 6.19 3.73 7.32
CA PHE A 104 5.88 3.31 5.97
C PHE A 104 7.00 2.42 5.47
N HIS A 105 6.66 1.22 5.05
CA HIS A 105 7.62 0.21 4.62
C HIS A 105 7.25 -0.37 3.26
N ASN A 106 8.26 -0.82 2.54
CA ASN A 106 8.18 -1.51 1.26
C ASN A 106 8.86 -2.88 1.39
N PHE A 107 8.17 -3.94 1.01
CA PHE A 107 8.72 -5.29 0.96
C PHE A 107 9.14 -5.61 -0.48
N ASP A 108 10.45 -5.69 -0.72
CA ASP A 108 10.99 -6.08 -2.01
C ASP A 108 10.82 -7.59 -2.23
N PRO A 109 9.96 -8.04 -3.17
CA PRO A 109 9.67 -9.46 -3.34
C PRO A 109 10.84 -10.26 -3.94
N ILE A 110 11.90 -9.60 -4.41
CA ILE A 110 13.09 -10.28 -4.94
C ILE A 110 14.07 -10.60 -3.82
N SER A 111 14.46 -9.58 -3.05
CA SER A 111 15.37 -9.77 -1.91
C SER A 111 14.66 -10.33 -0.68
N SER A 112 13.33 -10.33 -0.66
CA SER A 112 12.51 -10.68 0.51
C SER A 112 12.86 -9.83 1.74
N THR A 113 13.11 -8.54 1.54
CA THR A 113 13.49 -7.61 2.60
C THR A 113 12.58 -6.41 2.66
N TRP A 114 12.33 -5.95 3.89
CA TRP A 114 11.64 -4.69 4.16
C TRP A 114 12.60 -3.52 4.08
N ARG A 115 12.13 -2.41 3.51
CA ARG A 115 12.83 -1.12 3.42
C ARG A 115 11.90 -0.02 3.88
N THR A 116 12.40 0.89 4.71
CA THR A 116 11.65 2.07 5.13
C THR A 116 11.50 3.05 3.96
N LEU A 117 10.31 3.62 3.80
CA LEU A 117 10.09 4.70 2.84
C LEU A 117 10.73 6.01 3.35
N PRO A 118 11.05 6.95 2.46
CA PRO A 118 11.38 8.31 2.83
C PRO A 118 10.33 8.90 3.77
N HIS A 119 10.75 9.75 4.71
CA HIS A 119 9.82 10.35 5.66
C HIS A 119 8.99 11.43 4.96
N PRO A 120 7.67 11.49 5.20
CA PRO A 120 6.85 12.60 4.72
C PRO A 120 7.25 13.91 5.44
N HIS A 121 7.22 15.01 4.69
CA HIS A 121 7.44 16.35 5.21
C HIS A 121 6.17 17.21 5.05
N PRO A 122 5.61 17.80 6.13
CA PRO A 122 6.10 17.74 7.51
C PRO A 122 5.80 16.37 8.15
N PRO A 123 6.49 16.02 9.24
CA PRO A 123 6.31 14.73 9.89
C PRO A 123 4.89 14.50 10.43
N LEU A 124 4.44 13.26 10.40
CA LEU A 124 3.08 12.84 10.75
C LEU A 124 2.87 12.57 12.25
N HIS A 125 3.53 13.32 13.14
CA HIS A 125 3.48 13.10 14.61
C HIS A 125 2.08 13.19 15.23
N HIS A 126 1.13 13.80 14.50
CA HIS A 126 -0.25 13.97 14.93
C HIS A 126 -1.14 12.79 14.56
N LEU A 127 -0.66 11.82 13.77
CA LEU A 127 -1.41 10.62 13.42
C LEU A 127 -1.43 9.66 14.58
N LEU A 128 -2.63 9.31 15.01
CA LEU A 128 -2.83 8.53 16.22
C LEU A 128 -3.65 7.30 15.88
N LEU A 129 -3.07 6.11 16.07
CA LEU A 129 -3.76 4.83 15.88
C LEU A 129 -4.54 4.42 17.15
N ARG A 130 -3.98 4.68 18.34
CA ARG A 130 -4.59 4.32 19.62
C ARG A 130 -4.73 5.54 20.50
N HIS A 131 -5.90 5.75 21.06
CA HIS A 131 -6.22 6.91 21.88
C HIS A 131 -6.54 6.48 23.32
N PRO A 132 -6.01 7.16 24.35
CA PRO A 132 -6.18 6.74 25.75
C PRO A 132 -7.65 6.68 26.19
N SER A 133 -8.54 7.46 25.58
CA SER A 133 -9.99 7.40 25.85
C SER A 133 -10.70 6.19 25.23
N PHE A 134 -10.04 5.41 24.38
CA PHE A 134 -10.60 4.21 23.74
C PHE A 134 -9.82 2.98 24.15
N LEU A 135 -10.46 2.09 24.91
CA LEU A 135 -9.79 0.89 25.45
C LEU A 135 -9.57 -0.21 24.40
N SER A 136 -10.40 -0.26 23.37
CA SER A 136 -10.44 -1.37 22.41
C SER A 136 -10.67 -0.94 20.95
N ARG A 137 -10.52 0.36 20.64
CA ARG A 137 -10.75 0.87 19.29
C ARG A 137 -9.51 1.56 18.74
N ASN A 138 -9.02 1.05 17.62
CA ASN A 138 -8.04 1.74 16.80
C ASN A 138 -8.73 2.83 15.96
N LEU A 139 -8.12 4.01 15.91
CA LEU A 139 -8.50 5.07 14.99
C LEU A 139 -7.99 4.75 13.59
N SER A 140 -8.81 5.02 12.59
CA SER A 140 -8.48 4.69 11.20
C SER A 140 -7.45 5.64 10.59
N ILE A 141 -6.48 5.07 9.86
CA ILE A 141 -5.66 5.78 8.88
C ILE A 141 -6.14 5.33 7.50
N GLN A 142 -6.88 6.20 6.82
CA GLN A 142 -7.47 5.90 5.52
C GLN A 142 -6.45 6.16 4.44
N SER A 143 -6.07 5.07 3.78
CA SER A 143 -5.10 5.06 2.70
C SER A 143 -5.60 4.21 1.54
N ILE A 144 -5.17 4.55 0.32
CA ILE A 144 -5.57 3.83 -0.90
C ILE A 144 -4.45 3.84 -1.93
N SER A 145 -4.37 2.78 -2.73
CA SER A 145 -3.53 2.71 -3.92
C SER A 145 -4.32 3.16 -5.14
N VAL A 146 -3.84 4.16 -5.86
CA VAL A 146 -4.52 4.68 -7.06
C VAL A 146 -3.49 5.24 -8.04
N ALA A 147 -3.63 4.88 -9.32
CA ALA A 147 -2.74 5.31 -10.40
C ALA A 147 -1.24 5.12 -10.08
N GLY A 148 -0.89 4.02 -9.41
CA GLY A 148 0.50 3.71 -9.02
C GLY A 148 1.05 4.51 -7.84
N ASN A 149 0.21 5.28 -7.13
CA ASN A 149 0.60 6.06 -5.96
C ASN A 149 -0.09 5.56 -4.69
N LEU A 150 0.60 5.67 -3.55
CA LEU A 150 -0.01 5.53 -2.22
C LEU A 150 -0.58 6.88 -1.79
N VAL A 151 -1.86 6.94 -1.47
CA VAL A 151 -2.50 8.15 -0.98
C VAL A 151 -2.96 7.96 0.46
N LEU A 152 -2.57 8.85 1.36
CA LEU A 152 -3.15 8.99 2.69
C LEU A 152 -4.15 10.14 2.65
N LEU A 153 -5.43 9.82 2.84
CA LEU A 153 -6.50 10.81 2.70
C LEU A 153 -6.93 11.39 4.04
N ALA A 154 -7.24 10.52 5.00
CA ALA A 154 -7.93 10.90 6.22
C ALA A 154 -7.37 10.12 7.41
N ALA A 155 -7.25 10.82 8.53
CA ALA A 155 -6.87 10.23 9.80
C ALA A 155 -7.35 11.15 10.94
N THR A 156 -7.08 10.76 12.18
CA THR A 156 -7.58 11.45 13.37
C THR A 156 -6.42 11.89 14.26
N THR A 157 -6.50 13.11 14.78
CA THR A 157 -5.54 13.65 15.75
C THR A 157 -5.88 13.22 17.18
N HIS A 158 -5.00 13.51 18.14
CA HIS A 158 -5.27 13.30 19.56
C HIS A 158 -6.52 14.04 20.07
N ASN A 159 -6.86 15.20 19.50
CA ASN A 159 -8.08 15.92 19.86
C ASN A 159 -9.33 15.43 19.09
N LEU A 160 -9.24 14.28 18.42
CA LEU A 160 -10.30 13.70 17.61
C LEU A 160 -10.77 14.62 16.47
N PHE A 161 -9.86 15.43 15.93
CA PHE A 161 -10.10 16.23 14.73
C PHE A 161 -9.52 15.56 13.48
N PRO A 162 -10.01 15.91 12.28
CA PRO A 162 -9.38 15.51 11.02
C PRO A 162 -7.89 15.90 11.02
N ALA A 163 -7.03 14.92 10.74
CA ALA A 163 -5.58 15.08 10.75
C ALA A 163 -5.03 15.71 9.46
N LEU A 164 -5.67 15.44 8.33
CA LEU A 164 -5.16 15.78 7.01
C LEU A 164 -6.08 16.78 6.33
N GLN A 165 -5.55 17.98 6.04
CA GLN A 165 -6.25 18.99 5.21
C GLN A 165 -6.08 18.72 3.71
N ARG A 166 -4.92 18.16 3.35
CA ARG A 166 -4.54 17.76 2.01
C ARG A 166 -4.16 16.28 2.04
N PRO A 167 -4.51 15.50 1.02
CA PRO A 167 -4.01 14.14 0.90
C PRO A 167 -2.48 14.15 0.79
N LEU A 168 -1.80 13.22 1.47
CA LEU A 168 -0.39 12.94 1.22
C LEU A 168 -0.28 11.88 0.13
N ILE A 169 0.60 12.09 -0.83
CA ILE A 169 0.83 11.18 -1.95
C ILE A 169 2.29 10.73 -1.88
N PHE A 170 2.52 9.43 -1.82
CA PHE A 170 3.82 8.85 -2.07
C PHE A 170 3.85 8.27 -3.48
N ASN A 171 4.81 8.73 -4.28
CA ASN A 171 5.10 8.18 -5.60
C ASN A 171 6.29 7.20 -5.49
N PRO A 172 6.08 5.89 -5.67
CA PRO A 172 7.14 4.89 -5.62
C PRO A 172 8.29 5.10 -6.60
N LEU A 173 7.99 5.57 -7.81
CA LEU A 173 8.97 5.74 -8.87
C LEU A 173 9.85 6.96 -8.62
N ALA A 174 9.25 8.04 -8.11
CA ALA A 174 9.96 9.25 -7.71
C ALA A 174 10.53 9.18 -6.28
N GLN A 175 10.20 8.13 -5.53
CA GLN A 175 10.55 7.94 -4.12
C GLN A 175 10.35 9.20 -3.26
N SER A 176 9.26 9.90 -3.49
CA SER A 176 9.02 11.20 -2.84
C SER A 176 7.58 11.38 -2.45
N TRP A 177 7.41 12.18 -1.41
CA TRP A 177 6.11 12.61 -0.93
C TRP A 177 5.72 13.94 -1.55
N SER A 178 4.45 14.09 -1.87
CA SER A 178 3.85 15.33 -2.33
C SER A 178 2.45 15.48 -1.74
N PHE A 179 1.82 16.63 -1.96
CA PHE A 179 0.48 16.90 -1.47
C PHE A 179 -0.52 16.98 -2.61
N GLY A 180 -1.68 16.34 -2.42
CA GLY A 180 -2.85 16.49 -3.29
C GLY A 180 -3.59 17.82 -3.07
N PRO A 181 -4.73 18.03 -3.74
CA PRO A 181 -5.56 19.21 -3.56
C PRO A 181 -6.19 19.26 -2.16
N SER A 182 -6.37 20.47 -1.63
CA SER A 182 -7.05 20.68 -0.34
C SER A 182 -8.49 20.24 -0.40
N LEU A 183 -8.91 19.45 0.59
CA LEU A 183 -10.32 19.13 0.80
C LEU A 183 -11.07 20.39 1.21
N SER A 184 -12.27 20.57 0.67
CA SER A 184 -13.18 21.65 1.07
C SER A 184 -13.51 21.56 2.57
N THR A 185 -13.77 20.35 3.04
CA THR A 185 -13.89 20.01 4.46
C THR A 185 -12.99 18.82 4.80
N PRO A 186 -11.86 19.05 5.48
CA PRO A 186 -11.06 17.98 6.06
C PRO A 186 -11.95 17.08 6.91
N ARG A 187 -11.82 15.77 6.76
CA ARG A 187 -12.75 14.81 7.34
C ARG A 187 -12.08 13.53 7.79
N ARG A 188 -12.74 12.81 8.70
CA ARG A 188 -12.36 11.50 9.23
C ARG A 188 -13.57 10.55 9.15
N TRP A 189 -13.32 9.25 9.23
CA TRP A 189 -14.38 8.22 9.17
C TRP A 189 -15.26 8.34 7.91
N CYS A 190 -14.63 8.67 6.79
CA CYS A 190 -15.29 8.73 5.49
C CYS A 190 -15.26 7.37 4.79
N ALA A 191 -15.98 7.24 3.68
CA ALA A 191 -15.76 6.17 2.72
C ALA A 191 -14.69 6.61 1.71
N LEU A 192 -13.69 5.77 1.48
CA LEU A 192 -12.58 6.02 0.55
C LEU A 192 -12.54 4.91 -0.49
N GLY A 193 -12.59 5.27 -1.77
CA GLY A 193 -12.51 4.32 -2.88
C GLY A 193 -11.80 4.88 -4.10
N SER A 194 -11.49 4.02 -5.05
CA SER A 194 -10.93 4.40 -6.34
C SER A 194 -11.67 3.72 -7.48
N SER A 195 -11.76 4.41 -8.61
CA SER A 195 -12.19 3.81 -9.87
C SER A 195 -11.60 4.59 -11.04
N ARG A 196 -11.10 3.86 -12.04
CA ARG A 196 -10.50 4.36 -13.28
C ARG A 196 -9.39 5.38 -13.06
N GLY A 197 -8.61 5.19 -12.00
CA GLY A 197 -7.51 6.08 -11.63
C GLY A 197 -7.94 7.39 -10.94
N SER A 198 -9.24 7.58 -10.68
CA SER A 198 -9.75 8.64 -9.81
C SER A 198 -9.99 8.11 -8.40
N LEU A 199 -9.81 8.99 -7.43
CA LEU A 199 -10.11 8.76 -6.02
C LEU A 199 -11.46 9.40 -5.67
N TYR A 200 -12.22 8.74 -4.81
CA TYR A 200 -13.51 9.21 -4.32
C TYR A 200 -13.53 9.20 -2.80
N VAL A 201 -14.04 10.28 -2.23
CA VAL A 201 -14.32 10.38 -0.78
C VAL A 201 -15.78 10.70 -0.58
N ALA A 202 -16.48 9.85 0.16
CA ALA A 202 -17.88 10.04 0.50
C ALA A 202 -18.05 10.16 2.01
N SER A 203 -19.05 10.92 2.45
CA SER A 203 -19.44 10.97 3.87
C SER A 203 -18.29 11.40 4.79
N GLY A 204 -18.33 11.01 6.07
CA GLY A 204 -17.38 11.33 7.11
C GLY A 204 -17.79 12.51 7.96
N ILE A 205 -16.92 12.84 8.91
CA ILE A 205 -17.15 13.90 9.89
C ILE A 205 -15.97 14.87 9.83
N GLY A 206 -16.25 16.17 9.76
CA GLY A 206 -15.23 17.20 9.86
C GLY A 206 -14.78 17.44 11.31
N THR A 207 -14.35 18.65 11.60
CA THR A 207 -14.12 19.12 12.98
C THR A 207 -15.42 19.06 13.80
N GLN A 208 -16.53 19.39 13.15
CA GLN A 208 -17.89 19.27 13.68
C GLN A 208 -18.73 18.40 12.75
N PHE A 209 -19.81 17.85 13.28
CA PHE A 209 -20.78 17.14 12.46
C PHE A 209 -21.51 18.13 11.54
N SER A 210 -21.59 17.81 10.26
CA SER A 210 -22.40 18.51 9.27
C SER A 210 -23.10 17.48 8.40
N ILE A 211 -24.40 17.65 8.21
CA ILE A 211 -25.19 16.76 7.36
C ILE A 211 -24.77 16.86 5.88
N ASP A 212 -24.29 18.03 5.45
CA ASP A 212 -23.83 18.25 4.08
C ASP A 212 -22.54 17.46 3.81
N VAL A 213 -21.60 17.47 4.76
CA VAL A 213 -20.35 16.69 4.71
C VAL A 213 -20.64 15.19 4.78
N ALA A 214 -21.56 14.81 5.68
CA ALA A 214 -21.99 13.43 5.86
C ALA A 214 -22.64 12.82 4.61
N ARG A 215 -23.24 13.65 3.75
CA ARG A 215 -23.87 13.21 2.52
C ARG A 215 -23.00 13.43 1.28
N SER A 216 -22.04 14.35 1.34
CA SER A 216 -21.24 14.73 0.18
C SER A 216 -20.42 13.57 -0.40
N LEU A 217 -20.29 13.56 -1.72
CA LEU A 217 -19.30 12.78 -2.46
C LEU A 217 -18.39 13.74 -3.24
N GLU A 218 -17.09 13.59 -3.08
CA GLU A 218 -16.08 14.36 -3.82
C GLU A 218 -15.17 13.39 -4.60
N LYS A 219 -14.88 13.73 -5.87
CA LYS A 219 -13.98 13.01 -6.77
C LYS A 219 -12.72 13.81 -6.99
N TRP A 220 -11.57 13.15 -7.04
CA TRP A 220 -10.32 13.72 -7.50
C TRP A 220 -9.64 12.81 -8.52
N ASP A 221 -9.40 13.34 -9.72
CA ASP A 221 -8.63 12.64 -10.75
C ASP A 221 -7.12 12.91 -10.58
N LEU A 222 -6.37 11.88 -10.21
CA LEU A 222 -4.92 11.97 -10.01
C LEU A 222 -4.14 12.18 -11.32
N ARG A 223 -4.76 11.89 -12.48
CA ARG A 223 -4.11 12.05 -13.79
C ARG A 223 -4.08 13.51 -14.24
N ARG A 224 -4.85 14.40 -13.60
CA ARG A 224 -5.03 15.80 -14.00
C ARG A 224 -3.86 16.72 -13.64
N GLY A 225 -2.83 16.23 -12.95
CA GLY A 225 -1.63 17.00 -12.62
C GLY A 225 -1.90 18.18 -11.68
N ASN A 226 -1.22 19.32 -11.90
CA ASN A 226 -1.19 20.45 -10.97
C ASN A 226 -2.50 21.25 -10.86
N ASP A 227 -3.40 21.17 -11.84
CA ASP A 227 -4.72 21.82 -11.80
C ASP A 227 -5.79 20.93 -11.15
N ALA A 228 -5.35 19.92 -10.39
CA ALA A 228 -6.22 19.02 -9.69
C ALA A 228 -7.07 19.76 -8.64
N VAL A 229 -8.38 19.58 -8.72
CA VAL A 229 -9.36 20.05 -7.74
C VAL A 229 -10.34 18.93 -7.43
N TRP A 230 -10.96 19.01 -6.26
CA TRP A 230 -12.05 18.11 -5.90
C TRP A 230 -13.32 18.52 -6.65
N GLU A 231 -13.94 17.54 -7.32
CA GLU A 231 -15.20 17.69 -8.02
C GLU A 231 -16.33 17.15 -7.15
N LYS A 232 -17.36 17.97 -6.89
CA LYS A 232 -18.57 17.50 -6.22
C LYS A 232 -19.34 16.53 -7.13
N LYS A 233 -19.85 15.46 -6.53
CA LYS A 233 -20.71 14.44 -7.15
C LYS A 233 -22.03 14.34 -6.41
N MET A 234 -22.89 13.43 -6.85
CA MET A 234 -24.20 13.19 -6.26
C MET A 234 -24.10 12.86 -4.77
N ASP A 235 -24.82 13.63 -3.97
CA ASP A 235 -24.86 13.45 -2.53
C ASP A 235 -25.61 12.15 -2.19
N LEU A 236 -25.16 11.46 -1.15
CA LEU A 236 -25.88 10.37 -0.52
C LEU A 236 -27.25 10.85 -0.02
N LYS A 237 -28.19 9.91 0.06
CA LYS A 237 -29.54 10.16 0.58
C LYS A 237 -29.52 10.58 2.05
N ASP A 238 -28.64 9.98 2.84
CA ASP A 238 -28.56 10.12 4.30
C ASP A 238 -27.10 10.02 4.80
N ALA A 239 -26.92 10.06 6.13
CA ALA A 239 -25.62 10.08 6.81
C ALA A 239 -25.17 8.71 7.36
N ARG A 240 -25.70 7.58 6.85
CA ARG A 240 -25.46 6.24 7.44
C ARG A 240 -24.01 5.77 7.42
N PHE A 241 -23.15 6.41 6.63
CA PHE A 241 -21.74 6.06 6.45
C PHE A 241 -20.77 7.00 7.21
N THR A 242 -21.19 7.59 8.34
CA THR A 242 -20.39 8.60 9.09
C THR A 242 -19.66 8.06 10.34
N ARG A 243 -19.94 6.81 10.75
CA ARG A 243 -19.55 6.29 12.07
C ARG A 243 -18.17 5.64 12.10
N GLU A 244 -17.69 5.20 10.93
CA GLU A 244 -16.42 4.51 10.77
C GLU A 244 -15.80 4.79 9.41
N ALA A 245 -14.48 4.64 9.31
CA ALA A 245 -13.80 4.58 8.03
C ALA A 245 -14.21 3.32 7.24
N ILE A 246 -14.63 3.55 6.01
CA ILE A 246 -15.15 2.54 5.10
C ILE A 246 -14.26 2.48 3.86
N ASP A 247 -13.97 1.26 3.42
CA ASP A 247 -13.27 1.00 2.16
C ASP A 247 -14.36 0.83 1.08
N ALA A 248 -14.45 1.78 0.15
CA ALA A 248 -15.37 1.72 -0.99
C ALA A 248 -14.69 1.03 -2.17
N VAL A 249 -15.19 -0.15 -2.54
CA VAL A 249 -14.56 -1.05 -3.51
C VAL A 249 -14.96 -0.66 -4.92
N GLY A 250 -13.96 -0.32 -5.75
CA GLY A 250 -14.14 -0.04 -7.17
C GLY A 250 -14.36 -1.31 -7.98
N TRP A 251 -15.52 -1.46 -8.62
CA TRP A 251 -15.88 -2.63 -9.40
C TRP A 251 -16.74 -2.26 -10.60
N ARG A 252 -16.25 -2.54 -11.80
CA ARG A 252 -16.91 -2.33 -13.10
C ARG A 252 -17.50 -0.92 -13.27
N GLY A 253 -16.73 0.09 -12.85
CA GLY A 253 -17.17 1.49 -12.88
C GLY A 253 -18.23 1.84 -11.82
N LYS A 254 -18.31 1.07 -10.74
CA LYS A 254 -19.14 1.34 -9.56
C LYS A 254 -18.27 1.40 -8.32
N LEU A 255 -18.73 2.09 -7.29
CA LEU A 255 -18.14 2.07 -5.95
C LEU A 255 -19.14 1.43 -4.99
N CYS A 256 -18.78 0.26 -4.47
CA CYS A 256 -19.60 -0.52 -3.55
C CYS A 256 -19.08 -0.34 -2.12
N MET A 257 -19.96 0.03 -1.19
CA MET A 257 -19.56 0.25 0.20
C MET A 257 -20.63 -0.20 1.19
N VAL A 258 -20.18 -0.65 2.37
CA VAL A 258 -21.04 -1.09 3.48
C VAL A 258 -20.76 -0.25 4.72
N ASN A 259 -21.78 0.01 5.54
CA ASN A 259 -21.68 0.94 6.68
C ASN A 259 -21.00 0.35 7.93
N VAL A 260 -20.93 -0.97 8.03
CA VAL A 260 -20.38 -1.69 9.20
C VAL A 260 -19.43 -2.79 8.72
N LYS A 261 -18.28 -2.91 9.39
CA LYS A 261 -17.31 -3.98 9.14
C LYS A 261 -17.73 -5.29 9.82
N GLY A 262 -17.20 -6.39 9.30
CA GLY A 262 -17.39 -7.72 9.86
C GLY A 262 -18.79 -8.27 9.68
N ASP A 263 -19.25 -9.11 10.61
CA ASP A 263 -20.47 -9.91 10.43
C ASP A 263 -21.78 -9.31 10.99
N ALA A 264 -21.75 -8.03 11.37
CA ALA A 264 -22.95 -7.35 11.89
C ALA A 264 -23.97 -7.05 10.77
N ALA A 265 -25.22 -6.80 11.15
CA ALA A 265 -26.23 -6.28 10.22
C ALA A 265 -25.74 -4.96 9.61
N LYS A 266 -25.76 -4.88 8.28
CA LYS A 266 -25.16 -3.77 7.52
C LYS A 266 -26.06 -3.36 6.37
N ASP A 267 -25.95 -2.09 5.99
CA ASP A 267 -26.56 -1.52 4.81
C ASP A 267 -25.49 -1.27 3.76
N GLY A 268 -25.82 -1.55 2.51
CA GLY A 268 -24.98 -1.28 1.36
C GLY A 268 -25.37 0.00 0.64
N ALA A 269 -24.45 0.52 -0.17
CA ALA A 269 -24.76 1.48 -1.22
C ALA A 269 -23.81 1.25 -2.40
N VAL A 270 -24.32 1.48 -3.60
CA VAL A 270 -23.54 1.37 -4.84
C VAL A 270 -23.66 2.65 -5.63
N TYR A 271 -22.54 3.35 -5.82
CA TYR A 271 -22.47 4.54 -6.65
C TYR A 271 -22.07 4.17 -8.08
N ASP A 272 -22.86 4.59 -9.07
CA ASP A 272 -22.49 4.47 -10.48
C ASP A 272 -21.61 5.65 -10.90
N VAL A 273 -20.34 5.35 -11.26
CA VAL A 273 -19.35 6.38 -11.56
C VAL A 273 -19.67 7.14 -12.85
N ASN A 274 -20.29 6.48 -13.83
CA ASN A 274 -20.60 7.10 -15.12
C ASN A 274 -21.91 7.89 -15.04
N GLY A 275 -22.90 7.33 -14.35
CA GLY A 275 -24.22 7.92 -14.20
C GLY A 275 -24.31 9.01 -13.15
N ASP A 276 -23.37 9.07 -12.20
CA ASP A 276 -23.40 9.99 -11.05
C ASP A 276 -24.69 9.85 -10.22
N PHE A 277 -24.99 8.61 -9.82
CA PHE A 277 -26.14 8.33 -8.95
C PHE A 277 -25.89 7.13 -8.03
N TRP A 278 -26.64 7.10 -6.93
CA TRP A 278 -26.60 6.02 -5.95
C TRP A 278 -27.74 5.02 -6.20
N THR A 279 -27.42 3.75 -5.98
CA THR A 279 -28.36 2.61 -6.03
C THR A 279 -28.20 1.76 -4.78
N GLU A 280 -29.23 0.99 -4.47
CA GLU A 280 -29.15 -0.02 -3.41
C GLU A 280 -28.21 -1.15 -3.85
N MET A 281 -27.52 -1.74 -2.87
CA MET A 281 -26.62 -2.86 -3.12
C MET A 281 -27.42 -4.13 -3.39
N PRO A 282 -27.03 -4.98 -4.37
CA PRO A 282 -27.63 -6.29 -4.57
C PRO A 282 -27.64 -7.12 -3.28
N GLU A 283 -28.74 -7.84 -3.04
CA GLU A 283 -28.96 -8.53 -1.77
C GLU A 283 -27.90 -9.60 -1.51
N GLY A 284 -27.55 -10.40 -2.52
CA GLY A 284 -26.56 -11.46 -2.37
C GLY A 284 -25.13 -10.93 -2.21
N MET A 285 -24.79 -9.83 -2.90
CA MET A 285 -23.57 -9.07 -2.65
C MET A 285 -23.48 -8.64 -1.17
N LEU A 286 -24.54 -8.01 -0.65
CA LEU A 286 -24.60 -7.50 0.72
C LEU A 286 -24.52 -8.64 1.76
N CYS A 287 -25.29 -9.72 1.55
CA CYS A 287 -25.35 -10.86 2.48
C CYS A 287 -24.01 -11.60 2.63
N GLY A 288 -23.21 -11.66 1.56
CA GLY A 288 -21.91 -12.32 1.57
C GLY A 288 -20.73 -11.42 1.96
N TRP A 289 -20.93 -10.11 2.14
CA TRP A 289 -19.89 -9.15 2.52
C TRP A 289 -19.50 -9.28 4.01
N ARG A 290 -18.94 -10.43 4.43
CA ARG A 290 -18.68 -10.78 5.84
C ARG A 290 -17.24 -10.52 6.32
N GLY A 291 -16.59 -9.51 5.75
CA GLY A 291 -15.24 -9.12 6.11
C GLY A 291 -14.63 -8.14 5.09
N PRO A 292 -13.30 -8.04 4.99
CA PRO A 292 -12.66 -7.12 4.06
C PRO A 292 -12.85 -7.59 2.61
N VAL A 293 -13.10 -6.61 1.73
CA VAL A 293 -13.34 -6.84 0.30
C VAL A 293 -12.39 -6.00 -0.54
N ALA A 294 -11.91 -6.58 -1.64
CA ALA A 294 -11.13 -5.89 -2.65
C ALA A 294 -11.52 -6.40 -4.04
N ALA A 295 -11.43 -5.52 -5.03
CA ALA A 295 -11.62 -5.89 -6.42
C ALA A 295 -10.28 -5.95 -7.14
N MET A 296 -10.02 -7.05 -7.83
CA MET A 296 -8.87 -7.22 -8.69
C MET A 296 -9.15 -6.56 -10.02
N ASP A 297 -8.30 -5.61 -10.41
CA ASP A 297 -8.36 -4.91 -11.70
C ASP A 297 -9.73 -4.26 -12.01
N GLU A 298 -10.46 -3.85 -10.96
CA GLU A 298 -11.86 -3.37 -11.03
C GLU A 298 -12.85 -4.35 -11.69
N ASP A 299 -12.55 -5.65 -11.78
CA ASP A 299 -13.42 -6.62 -12.45
C ASP A 299 -13.93 -7.74 -11.54
N VAL A 300 -13.06 -8.35 -10.74
CA VAL A 300 -13.43 -9.49 -9.88
C VAL A 300 -13.33 -9.09 -8.41
N MET A 301 -14.45 -9.11 -7.69
CA MET A 301 -14.46 -8.89 -6.25
C MET A 301 -14.12 -10.17 -5.47
N TYR A 302 -13.32 -9.99 -4.43
CA TYR A 302 -13.00 -11.02 -3.45
C TYR A 302 -13.35 -10.52 -2.06
N VAL A 303 -13.86 -11.43 -1.22
CA VAL A 303 -14.12 -11.21 0.20
C VAL A 303 -13.42 -12.27 1.01
N VAL A 304 -12.91 -11.91 2.17
CA VAL A 304 -12.55 -12.88 3.21
C VAL A 304 -13.67 -12.89 4.25
N ASP A 305 -14.32 -14.04 4.43
CA ASP A 305 -15.19 -14.27 5.58
C ASP A 305 -14.30 -14.33 6.83
N GLU A 306 -14.29 -13.25 7.62
CA GLU A 306 -13.34 -13.08 8.72
C GLU A 306 -13.60 -14.06 9.88
N VAL A 307 -14.81 -14.61 9.98
CA VAL A 307 -15.18 -15.57 11.03
C VAL A 307 -14.78 -16.98 10.62
N LYS A 308 -15.10 -17.37 9.38
CA LYS A 308 -14.80 -18.71 8.87
C LYS A 308 -13.35 -18.87 8.43
N GLY A 309 -12.72 -17.78 7.97
CA GLY A 309 -11.41 -17.81 7.32
C GLY A 309 -11.47 -18.34 5.89
N VAL A 310 -12.53 -18.00 5.15
CA VAL A 310 -12.75 -18.47 3.78
C VAL A 310 -12.65 -17.29 2.82
N LEU A 311 -11.77 -17.41 1.82
CA LEU A 311 -11.72 -16.50 0.69
C LEU A 311 -12.78 -16.89 -0.34
N ARG A 312 -13.61 -15.93 -0.75
CA ARG A 312 -14.66 -16.10 -1.75
C ARG A 312 -14.55 -15.08 -2.87
N ARG A 313 -15.02 -15.43 -4.07
CA ARG A 313 -15.16 -14.52 -5.20
C ARG A 313 -16.64 -14.23 -5.43
N TYR A 314 -16.97 -13.01 -5.82
CA TYR A 314 -18.34 -12.66 -6.22
C TYR A 314 -18.64 -13.13 -7.65
N VAL A 315 -19.81 -13.72 -7.85
CA VAL A 315 -20.34 -14.15 -9.16
C VAL A 315 -21.56 -13.28 -9.48
N PRO A 316 -21.40 -12.23 -10.30
CA PRO A 316 -22.45 -11.24 -10.55
C PRO A 316 -23.70 -11.82 -11.18
N GLU A 317 -23.55 -12.84 -12.03
CA GLU A 317 -24.67 -13.47 -12.75
C GLU A 317 -25.63 -14.21 -11.82
N GLN A 318 -25.14 -14.64 -10.67
CA GLN A 318 -25.90 -15.37 -9.65
C GLN A 318 -26.21 -14.52 -8.42
N ASP A 319 -25.69 -13.28 -8.36
CA ASP A 319 -25.63 -12.46 -7.14
C ASP A 319 -25.19 -13.28 -5.93
N SER A 320 -24.08 -14.01 -6.04
CA SER A 320 -23.63 -14.95 -5.01
C SER A 320 -22.11 -14.95 -4.84
N TRP A 321 -21.63 -15.56 -3.76
CA TRP A 321 -20.20 -15.66 -3.45
C TRP A 321 -19.78 -17.12 -3.47
N GLU A 322 -18.80 -17.45 -4.32
CA GLU A 322 -18.23 -18.78 -4.46
C GLU A 322 -16.91 -18.92 -3.71
N GLU A 323 -16.69 -20.07 -3.07
CA GLU A 323 -15.47 -20.34 -2.31
C GLU A 323 -14.26 -20.57 -3.23
N VAL A 324 -13.13 -19.97 -2.84
CA VAL A 324 -11.85 -20.07 -3.56
C VAL A 324 -10.87 -20.91 -2.75
N VAL A 325 -10.65 -20.54 -1.49
CA VAL A 325 -9.73 -21.25 -0.59
C VAL A 325 -10.05 -20.94 0.87
N GLU A 326 -9.91 -21.93 1.75
CA GLU A 326 -10.03 -21.78 3.20
C GLU A 326 -8.66 -21.83 3.86
N SER A 327 -8.45 -20.98 4.87
CA SER A 327 -7.26 -21.03 5.72
C SER A 327 -7.53 -20.44 7.10
N GLN A 328 -7.05 -21.12 8.14
CA GLN A 328 -7.15 -20.62 9.52
C GLN A 328 -6.47 -19.26 9.71
N ARG A 329 -5.47 -18.92 8.87
CA ARG A 329 -4.78 -17.62 8.91
C ARG A 329 -5.66 -16.44 8.46
N PHE A 330 -6.76 -16.71 7.76
CA PHE A 330 -7.69 -15.68 7.32
C PHE A 330 -8.72 -15.30 8.40
N LYS A 331 -8.77 -16.03 9.52
CA LYS A 331 -9.64 -15.66 10.64
C LYS A 331 -9.21 -14.33 11.24
N GLY A 332 -10.18 -13.45 11.49
CA GLY A 332 -9.93 -12.08 11.91
C GLY A 332 -9.19 -11.25 10.85
N ALA A 333 -9.46 -11.50 9.56
CA ALA A 333 -8.91 -10.66 8.50
C ALA A 333 -9.42 -9.22 8.64
N GLU A 334 -8.51 -8.26 8.66
CA GLU A 334 -8.82 -6.84 8.82
C GLU A 334 -8.73 -6.07 7.49
N LYS A 335 -7.84 -6.53 6.60
CA LYS A 335 -7.60 -5.91 5.29
C LYS A 335 -7.41 -6.95 4.20
N LEU A 336 -7.86 -6.59 3.01
CA LEU A 336 -7.68 -7.34 1.78
C LEU A 336 -7.24 -6.37 0.67
N VAL A 337 -6.25 -6.77 -0.11
CA VAL A 337 -5.86 -6.08 -1.35
C VAL A 337 -5.76 -7.11 -2.45
N ALA A 338 -6.26 -6.77 -3.63
CA ALA A 338 -6.33 -7.65 -4.80
C ALA A 338 -5.69 -6.95 -5.99
N GLU A 339 -4.62 -7.52 -6.55
CA GLU A 339 -3.92 -6.92 -7.68
C GLU A 339 -3.22 -8.02 -8.49
N ARG A 340 -3.40 -8.01 -9.83
CA ARG A 340 -2.63 -8.84 -10.78
C ARG A 340 -2.53 -10.33 -10.43
N GLY A 341 -3.65 -10.94 -10.08
CA GLY A 341 -3.74 -12.37 -9.80
C GLY A 341 -3.28 -12.77 -8.39
N ARG A 342 -2.98 -11.81 -7.52
CA ARG A 342 -2.61 -12.07 -6.12
C ARG A 342 -3.46 -11.26 -5.15
N LEU A 343 -3.69 -11.86 -3.98
CA LEU A 343 -4.40 -11.24 -2.87
C LEU A 343 -3.50 -11.18 -1.65
N CYS A 344 -3.51 -10.06 -0.94
CA CYS A 344 -2.84 -9.88 0.34
C CYS A 344 -3.90 -9.78 1.44
N VAL A 345 -3.94 -10.76 2.34
CA VAL A 345 -4.82 -10.80 3.51
C VAL A 345 -4.01 -10.42 4.75
N VAL A 346 -4.43 -9.37 5.45
CA VAL A 346 -3.86 -8.97 6.75
C VAL A 346 -4.77 -9.48 7.85
N SER A 347 -4.20 -10.22 8.79
CA SER A 347 -4.87 -10.63 10.03
C SER A 347 -3.90 -10.54 11.19
N ALA A 348 -4.35 -10.91 12.40
CA ALA A 348 -3.48 -11.03 13.57
C ALA A 348 -2.31 -12.02 13.35
N SER A 349 -2.40 -12.92 12.36
CA SER A 349 -1.33 -13.86 12.00
C SER A 349 -0.28 -13.27 11.02
N GLY A 350 -0.36 -11.98 10.71
CA GLY A 350 0.51 -11.30 9.75
C GLY A 350 -0.09 -11.23 8.33
N ILE A 351 0.79 -11.14 7.33
CA ILE A 351 0.37 -10.96 5.92
C ILE A 351 0.40 -12.30 5.19
N SER A 352 -0.74 -12.66 4.60
CA SER A 352 -0.91 -13.84 3.75
C SER A 352 -1.01 -13.41 2.29
N VAL A 353 -0.19 -13.99 1.41
CA VAL A 353 -0.28 -13.77 -0.04
C VAL A 353 -0.89 -15.01 -0.68
N VAL A 354 -2.01 -14.83 -1.38
CA VAL A 354 -2.72 -15.89 -2.10
C VAL A 354 -2.55 -15.67 -3.60
N ASP A 355 -1.98 -16.65 -4.29
CA ASP A 355 -1.95 -16.70 -5.76
C ASP A 355 -3.23 -17.37 -6.25
N VAL A 356 -4.11 -16.60 -6.91
CA VAL A 356 -5.41 -17.07 -7.41
C VAL A 356 -5.40 -17.41 -8.89
N VAL A 357 -4.27 -17.21 -9.58
CA VAL A 357 -4.09 -17.60 -10.99
C VAL A 357 -3.42 -18.97 -11.13
N ALA A 358 -2.77 -19.46 -10.08
CA ALA A 358 -2.27 -20.83 -10.02
C ALA A 358 -3.42 -21.86 -10.12
N ALA A 359 -3.15 -23.00 -10.76
CA ALA A 359 -4.14 -24.07 -10.97
C ALA A 359 -4.80 -24.57 -9.67
N ALA A 360 -4.07 -24.49 -8.56
CA ALA A 360 -4.61 -24.58 -7.21
C ALA A 360 -4.13 -23.34 -6.44
N PRO A 361 -5.00 -22.63 -5.70
CA PRO A 361 -4.60 -21.46 -4.94
C PRO A 361 -3.45 -21.76 -3.99
N ARG A 362 -2.38 -20.95 -4.04
CA ARG A 362 -1.20 -21.12 -3.19
C ARG A 362 -1.11 -20.00 -2.18
N ILE A 363 -0.89 -20.36 -0.91
CA ILE A 363 -0.73 -19.41 0.18
C ILE A 363 0.76 -19.35 0.56
N SER A 364 1.32 -18.16 0.54
CA SER A 364 2.64 -17.85 1.08
C SER A 364 2.53 -16.77 2.16
N VAL A 365 3.49 -16.72 3.09
CA VAL A 365 3.49 -15.75 4.18
C VAL A 365 4.57 -14.70 3.92
N VAL A 366 4.24 -13.45 4.22
CA VAL A 366 5.23 -12.36 4.31
C VAL A 366 5.33 -11.97 5.77
N GLU A 367 6.49 -12.29 6.37
CA GLU A 367 6.79 -11.94 7.75
C GLU A 367 6.93 -10.43 7.89
N LEU A 368 6.30 -9.86 8.91
CA LEU A 368 6.45 -8.45 9.25
C LEU A 368 7.80 -8.20 9.93
N PRO A 369 8.34 -6.97 9.86
CA PRO A 369 9.47 -6.58 10.69
C PRO A 369 9.17 -6.83 12.18
N GLU A 370 10.15 -7.31 12.93
CA GLU A 370 9.98 -7.61 14.36
C GLU A 370 9.47 -6.39 15.14
N GLY A 371 8.48 -6.62 16.00
CA GLY A 371 7.91 -5.57 16.84
C GLY A 371 6.90 -4.65 16.14
N PHE A 372 6.39 -5.02 14.95
CA PHE A 372 5.38 -4.24 14.22
C PHE A 372 4.08 -5.01 13.97
N GLU A 373 2.97 -4.27 13.92
CA GLU A 373 1.68 -4.71 13.37
C GLU A 373 1.35 -3.94 12.09
N ALA A 374 0.67 -4.60 11.14
CA ALA A 374 0.25 -3.97 9.89
C ALA A 374 -1.10 -3.27 10.06
N VAL A 375 -1.13 -1.95 9.79
CA VAL A 375 -2.33 -1.12 9.83
C VAL A 375 -3.05 -1.13 8.48
N ALA A 376 -2.27 -1.07 7.40
CA ALA A 376 -2.78 -1.15 6.04
C ALA A 376 -1.69 -1.73 5.13
N VAL A 377 -2.12 -2.38 4.06
CA VAL A 377 -1.24 -2.88 3.00
C VAL A 377 -1.73 -2.38 1.66
N HIS A 378 -0.80 -2.29 0.71
CA HIS A 378 -0.99 -1.70 -0.60
C HIS A 378 -0.08 -2.43 -1.60
N VAL A 379 -0.52 -2.59 -2.84
CA VAL A 379 0.28 -3.19 -3.90
C VAL A 379 0.54 -2.12 -4.96
N LEU A 380 1.80 -1.73 -5.11
CA LEU A 380 2.21 -0.58 -5.91
C LEU A 380 3.47 -0.91 -6.73
N PRO A 381 3.80 -0.10 -7.76
CA PRO A 381 5.07 -0.22 -8.46
C PRO A 381 6.24 -0.26 -7.48
N ARG A 382 7.17 -1.18 -7.66
CA ARG A 382 8.38 -1.27 -6.83
C ARG A 382 9.25 -0.02 -7.01
N MET A 383 9.86 0.44 -5.93
CA MET A 383 10.81 1.54 -5.99
C MET A 383 12.07 1.15 -6.81
N PRO A 384 12.58 2.04 -7.67
CA PRO A 384 13.91 1.87 -8.28
C PRO A 384 14.97 1.71 -7.19
N VAL A 385 16.07 1.01 -7.46
CA VAL A 385 17.23 1.01 -6.54
C VAL A 385 18.19 2.06 -7.07
N THR A 386 18.33 3.16 -6.35
CA THR A 386 19.20 4.28 -6.73
C THR A 386 20.64 4.08 -6.26
N ASP A 387 20.84 3.28 -5.21
CA ASP A 387 22.16 3.00 -4.63
C ASP A 387 22.68 1.66 -5.14
N PHE A 388 23.41 1.69 -6.25
CA PHE A 388 24.29 0.60 -6.66
C PHE A 388 25.72 0.96 -6.26
N ASP A 389 26.05 0.78 -4.98
CA ASP A 389 27.45 0.53 -4.63
C ASP A 389 27.75 -0.93 -5.00
N PHE A 390 28.28 -1.15 -6.19
CA PHE A 390 29.03 -2.37 -6.48
C PHE A 390 30.33 -2.30 -5.69
N SER A 391 30.33 -2.72 -4.42
CA SER A 391 31.56 -3.22 -3.84
C SER A 391 31.87 -4.56 -4.52
N VAL A 392 32.88 -4.48 -5.39
CA VAL A 392 33.51 -5.57 -6.16
C VAL A 392 33.99 -6.69 -5.24
#